data_AF-A0A7C4NW60-F1
#
_entry.id   AF-A0A7C4NW60-F1
#
_cell.length_a   1.000
_cell.length_b   1.000
_cell.length_c   1.000
_cell.angle_alpha   90.00
_cell.angle_beta   90.00
_cell.angle_gamma   90.00
#
_symmetry.space_group_name_H-M   'P 1'
#
loop_
_entity.id
_entity.type
_entity.pdbx_description
1 polymer ?
#
loop_
_entity_poly.entity_id
_entity_poly.type
_entity_poly.pdbx_seq_one_letter_code
_entity_poly.pdbx_strand_id
1 'polypeptide(L)' 'PHTLLYGVEVKFYSLRFELSRSFETKIKNLFIAGDGAGITRGLIQASVSGVIIAREIIKRSLNLS' A
#
# COMPACT_ATOMS: atom_id res chain seq x y z
N PRO A 1 5.50 -37.02 19.44
CA PRO A 1 6.16 -35.75 19.83
C PRO A 1 6.23 -34.79 18.62
N HIS A 2 5.28 -33.86 18.53
CA HIS A 2 5.33 -32.77 17.56
C HIS A 2 5.16 -31.47 18.33
N THR A 3 6.28 -30.86 18.71
CA THR A 3 6.27 -29.53 19.33
C THR A 3 6.26 -28.49 18.21
N LEU A 4 5.13 -27.79 18.04
CA LEU A 4 5.03 -26.64 17.15
C LEU A 4 5.50 -25.39 17.90
N LEU A 5 6.60 -24.78 17.45
CA LEU A 5 6.93 -23.41 17.86
C LEU A 5 6.09 -22.44 17.05
N TYR A 6 5.31 -21.61 17.76
CA TYR A 6 4.60 -20.47 17.19
C TYR A 6 5.04 -19.19 17.90
N GLY A 7 5.15 -18.11 17.14
CA GLY A 7 5.53 -16.79 17.62
C GLY A 7 4.90 -15.72 16.72
N VAL A 8 4.75 -14.51 17.26
CA VAL A 8 4.18 -13.38 16.51
C VAL A 8 5.22 -12.81 15.55
N GLU A 9 4.91 -12.74 14.26
CA GLU A 9 5.72 -11.98 13.30
C GLU A 9 5.48 -10.48 13.54
N VAL A 10 6.50 -9.77 14.00
CA VAL A 10 6.47 -8.32 14.15
C VAL A 10 7.30 -7.70 13.03
N LYS A 11 6.68 -6.90 12.16
CA LYS A 11 7.39 -6.07 11.18
C LYS A 11 7.84 -4.78 11.85
N PHE A 12 9.08 -4.75 12.33
CA PHE A 12 9.66 -3.62 13.09
C PHE A 12 9.89 -2.34 12.27
N TYR A 13 9.71 -2.38 10.94
CA TYR A 13 9.87 -1.22 10.07
C TYR A 13 8.63 -1.02 9.21
N SER A 14 7.72 -0.16 9.66
CA SER A 14 6.81 0.52 8.76
C SER A 14 7.59 1.67 8.11
N LEU A 15 8.08 1.46 6.88
CA LEU A 15 8.63 2.55 6.09
C LEU A 15 7.55 3.64 5.98
N ARG A 16 7.74 4.79 6.64
CA ARG A 16 6.81 5.92 6.56
C ARG A 16 7.08 6.68 5.27
N PHE A 17 6.51 6.19 4.18
CA PHE A 17 6.57 6.89 2.91
C PHE A 17 5.80 8.20 3.00
N GLU A 18 6.38 9.28 2.48
CA GLU A 18 5.65 10.51 2.22
C GLU A 18 4.86 10.32 0.93
N LEU A 19 3.53 10.44 1.02
CA LEU A 19 2.61 10.07 -0.04
C LEU A 19 1.61 11.20 -0.32
N SER A 20 1.22 11.29 -1.59
CA SER A 20 0.09 12.11 -2.00
C SER A 20 -1.26 11.51 -1.55
N ARG A 21 -2.35 12.24 -1.78
CA ARG A 21 -3.72 11.74 -1.53
C ARG A 21 -4.10 10.53 -2.40
N SER A 22 -3.36 10.27 -3.47
CA SER A 22 -3.54 9.10 -4.35
C SER A 22 -2.51 7.99 -4.07
N PHE A 23 -1.81 8.06 -2.94
CA PHE A 23 -0.77 7.10 -2.53
C PHE A 23 0.45 7.06 -3.48
N GLU A 24 0.71 8.16 -4.20
CA GLU A 24 1.91 8.31 -5.01
C GLU A 24 3.06 8.78 -4.14
N THR A 25 4.25 8.21 -4.36
CA THR A 25 5.48 8.65 -3.72
C THR A 25 6.01 9.95 -4.34
N LYS A 26 7.16 10.44 -3.85
CA LYS A 26 7.91 11.51 -4.52
C LYS A 26 8.42 11.12 -5.92
N ILE A 27 8.50 9.81 -6.21
CA ILE A 27 8.84 9.30 -7.54
C ILE A 27 7.55 9.23 -8.35
N LYS A 28 7.53 9.96 -9.47
CA LYS A 28 6.39 10.04 -10.37
C LYS A 28 6.01 8.65 -10.89
N ASN A 29 4.71 8.37 -10.90
CA ASN A 29 4.11 7.09 -11.30
C ASN A 29 4.52 5.88 -10.44
N LEU A 30 5.13 6.11 -9.28
CA LEU A 30 5.37 5.06 -8.28
C LEU A 30 4.36 5.21 -7.14
N PHE A 31 3.47 4.22 -7.03
CA PHE A 31 2.40 4.17 -6.04
C PHE A 31 2.65 3.06 -5.02
N ILE A 32 2.15 3.26 -3.81
CA ILE A 32 2.30 2.31 -2.71
C ILE A 32 0.91 1.95 -2.14
N ALA A 33 0.65 0.66 -1.95
CA ALA A 33 -0.61 0.14 -1.42
C ALA A 33 -0.39 -0.94 -0.36
N GLY A 34 -1.41 -1.16 0.47
CA GLY A 34 -1.47 -2.29 1.40
C GLY A 34 -0.65 -2.15 2.70
N ASP A 35 -0.72 -3.20 3.51
CA ASP A 35 -0.22 -3.18 4.90
C ASP A 35 1.31 -3.20 4.97
N GLY A 36 1.96 -3.82 3.97
CA GLY A 36 3.43 -3.87 3.88
C GLY A 36 4.07 -2.49 3.73
N ALA A 37 3.29 -1.49 3.33
CA ALA A 37 3.71 -0.10 3.27
C ALA A 37 3.56 0.68 4.58
N GLY A 38 2.94 0.08 5.60
CA GLY A 38 2.60 0.77 6.85
C GLY A 38 1.52 1.84 6.71
N ILE A 39 0.82 1.89 5.58
CA ILE A 39 -0.26 2.85 5.29
C ILE A 39 -1.60 2.30 5.78
N THR A 40 -1.79 0.99 5.68
CA THR A 40 -3.04 0.32 5.99
C THR A 40 -2.90 -0.63 7.17
N ARG A 41 -4.02 -0.93 7.85
CA ARG A 41 -4.08 -1.84 9.00
C ARG A 41 -5.18 -2.89 8.83
N GLY A 42 -5.18 -3.54 7.67
CA GLY A 42 -6.06 -4.65 7.38
C GLY A 42 -6.59 -4.65 5.96
N LEU A 43 -7.20 -5.78 5.62
CA LEU A 43 -7.63 -6.12 4.26
C LEU A 43 -8.48 -5.03 3.61
N ILE A 44 -9.48 -4.50 4.32
CA ILE A 44 -10.39 -3.49 3.78
C ILE A 44 -9.63 -2.24 3.35
N GLN A 45 -8.76 -1.72 4.22
CA GLN A 45 -8.03 -0.49 3.94
C GLN A 45 -6.98 -0.72 2.83
N ALA A 46 -6.35 -1.90 2.81
CA ALA A 46 -5.47 -2.32 1.72
C ALA A 46 -6.22 -2.34 0.37
N SER A 47 -7.41 -2.94 0.31
CA SER A 47 -8.24 -2.98 -0.89
C SER A 47 -8.66 -1.59 -1.37
N VAL A 48 -9.11 -0.72 -0.45
CA VAL A 48 -9.51 0.66 -0.76
C VAL A 48 -8.34 1.45 -1.35
N SER A 49 -7.13 1.28 -0.81
CA SER A 49 -5.93 1.96 -1.33
C SER A 49 -5.67 1.60 -2.80
N GLY A 50 -5.82 0.33 -3.18
CA GLY A 50 -5.67 -0.13 -4.56
C GLY A 50 -6.69 0.49 -5.51
N VAL A 51 -7.96 0.60 -5.09
CA VAL A 51 -9.01 1.23 -5.90
C VAL A 51 -8.73 2.71 -6.14
N ILE A 52 -8.22 3.43 -5.13
CA ILE A 52 -7.86 4.85 -5.26
C ILE A 52 -6.72 5.03 -6.27
N ILE A 53 -5.68 4.20 -6.17
CA ILE A 53 -4.53 4.23 -7.10
C ILE A 53 -4.99 3.92 -8.53
N ALA A 54 -5.80 2.88 -8.73
CA ALA A 54 -6.29 2.50 -10.05
C ALA A 54 -7.08 3.64 -10.71
N ARG A 55 -7.94 4.33 -9.95
CA ARG A 55 -8.69 5.50 -10.44
C ARG A 55 -7.78 6.65 -10.85
N GLU A 56 -6.72 6.90 -10.10
CA GLU A 56 -5.75 7.94 -10.43
C GLU A 56 -4.97 7.60 -11.71
N ILE A 57 -4.54 6.35 -11.88
CA ILE A 57 -3.85 5.89 -13.09
C ILE A 57 -4.75 6.06 -14.32
N ILE A 58 -6.00 5.61 -14.24
CA ILE A 58 -6.97 5.73 -15.35
C ILE A 58 -7.20 7.21 -15.69
N LYS A 59 -7.43 8.06 -14.69
CA LYS A 59 -7.61 9.50 -14.89
C LYS A 59 -6.43 10.13 -15.63
N ARG A 60 -5.20 9.79 -15.24
CA ARG A 60 -3.99 10.30 -15.93
C ARG A 60 -3.87 9.79 -17.35
N SER A 61 -4.17 8.51 -17.57
CA SER A 61 -4.14 7.89 -18.90
C SER A 61 -5.12 8.57 -19.87
N LEU A 62 -6.32 8.94 -19.39
CA LEU A 62 -7.35 9.61 -20.20
C LEU A 62 -7.06 11.10 -20.43
N ASN A 63 -6.31 11.75 -19.55
CA ASN A 63 -5.89 13.15 -19.73
C ASN A 63 -4.68 13.31 -20.65
N LEU A 64 -4.03 12.20 -21.02
CA LEU A 64 -2.90 12.15 -21.95
C LEU A 64 -3.34 11.88 -23.40
N SER A 65 -4.60 11.47 -23.61
CA SER A 65 -5.26 11.27 -24.92
C SER A 65 -6.07 12.49 -25.32
#